data_AF-A0A372EG24-F1
#
_entry.id   AF-A0A372EG24-F1
#
_cell.length_a   1.000
_cell.length_b   1.000
_cell.length_c   1.000
_cell.angle_alpha   90.00
_cell.angle_beta   90.00
_cell.angle_gamma   90.00
#
_symmetry.space_group_name_H-M   'P 1'
#
loop_
_entity.id
_entity.type
_entity.pdbx_description
1 polymer ?
#
loop_
_entity_poly.entity_id
_entity_poly.type
_entity_poly.pdbx_seq_one_letter_code
_entity_poly.pdbx_strand_id
1 'polypeptide(L)'
;MNTSMPWHLTAALALALSLAACGDRDAAAPTAPASSAPAPPPAPSTDQWIGQWNGPEGTFVRITGGNGHYDVTVQNLDGPRTFVGMAVGDAIGFERDGKQEVLRASNGEQTGMKWLAGKKDCLKVRTGEGYCRD
;
A
#
# COMPACT_ATOMS: atom_id res chain seq x y z
N MET A 1 -43.28 15.81 43.24
CA MET A 1 -42.09 16.68 43.07
C MET A 1 -42.31 17.46 41.77
N ASN A 2 -42.80 18.71 41.80
CA ASN A 2 -42.05 19.99 41.93
C ASN A 2 -40.86 20.06 40.95
N THR A 3 -40.62 21.08 40.11
CA THR A 3 -41.23 22.38 39.74
C THR A 3 -40.40 22.86 38.51
N SER A 4 -41.03 23.28 37.40
CA SER A 4 -41.18 24.69 36.96
C SER A 4 -39.90 25.51 36.67
N MET A 5 -39.54 25.62 35.37
CA MET A 5 -39.47 26.87 34.54
C MET A 5 -38.56 28.07 35.00
N PRO A 6 -38.49 29.23 34.28
CA PRO A 6 -37.41 29.63 33.36
C PRO A 6 -36.76 31.03 33.65
N TRP A 7 -35.90 31.49 32.72
CA TRP A 7 -35.71 32.88 32.22
C TRP A 7 -35.37 34.04 33.19
N HIS A 8 -34.25 34.74 32.97
CA HIS A 8 -34.04 36.22 33.04
C HIS A 8 -32.67 36.50 32.37
N LEU A 9 -32.46 37.23 31.26
CA LEU A 9 -32.76 38.61 30.82
C LEU A 9 -32.22 39.73 31.75
N THR A 10 -31.14 40.40 31.31
CA THR A 10 -30.76 41.82 31.57
C THR A 10 -29.61 42.21 30.62
N ALA A 11 -29.84 42.94 29.52
CA ALA A 11 -29.87 44.42 29.36
C ALA A 11 -28.50 45.10 29.65
N ALA A 12 -27.67 45.41 28.64
CA ALA A 12 -27.64 46.63 27.81
C ALA A 12 -26.84 47.80 28.43
N LEU A 13 -25.77 48.25 27.74
CA LEU A 13 -25.30 49.65 27.76
C LEU A 13 -24.43 49.95 26.53
N ALA A 14 -24.45 51.21 26.11
CA ALA A 14 -24.20 51.68 24.74
C ALA A 14 -22.87 52.44 24.54
N LEU A 15 -22.56 52.64 23.25
CA LEU A 15 -21.88 53.79 22.62
C LEU A 15 -20.37 53.99 22.79
N ALA A 16 -19.64 53.94 21.66
CA ALA A 16 -18.84 55.08 21.12
C ALA A 16 -18.25 54.74 19.74
N LEU A 17 -18.49 55.61 18.76
CA LEU A 17 -17.77 55.66 17.47
C LEU A 17 -16.40 56.32 17.67
N SER A 18 -15.36 55.76 17.06
CA SER A 18 -14.17 56.53 16.66
C SER A 18 -13.55 55.92 15.39
N LEU A 19 -13.66 56.65 14.29
CA LEU A 19 -12.77 56.48 13.14
C LEU A 19 -11.43 57.12 13.50
N ALA A 20 -10.35 56.33 13.49
CA ALA A 20 -9.00 56.84 13.37
C ALA A 20 -8.27 56.00 12.31
N ALA A 21 -8.12 56.60 11.13
CA ALA A 21 -7.19 56.14 10.12
C ALA A 21 -5.74 56.40 10.59
N CYS A 22 -4.86 55.42 10.46
CA CYS A 22 -3.42 55.62 10.28
C CYS A 22 -2.86 54.38 9.57
N GLY A 23 -2.33 54.59 8.37
CA GLY A 23 -1.65 53.56 7.61
C GLY A 23 -0.20 53.39 8.00
N ASP A 24 0.46 52.61 7.14
CA ASP A 24 1.89 52.43 6.92
C ASP A 24 2.60 51.23 7.59
N ARG A 25 3.01 50.32 6.69
CA ARG A 25 4.19 49.43 6.70
C ARG A 25 4.04 48.04 7.29
N ASP A 26 3.37 47.17 6.53
CA ASP A 26 3.76 45.75 6.48
C ASP A 26 5.15 45.64 5.83
N ALA A 27 6.18 45.71 6.67
CA ALA A 27 7.50 45.22 6.33
C ALA A 27 7.38 43.70 6.16
N ALA A 28 7.32 43.25 4.90
CA ALA A 28 7.43 41.83 4.58
C ALA A 28 8.76 41.30 5.16
N ALA A 29 8.66 40.49 6.21
CA ALA A 29 9.78 39.70 6.70
C ALA A 29 10.27 38.81 5.55
N PRO A 30 11.60 38.63 5.36
CA PRO A 30 12.10 37.73 4.35
C PRO A 30 11.63 36.31 4.66
N THR A 31 10.78 35.77 3.79
CA THR A 31 10.35 34.37 3.83
C THR A 31 11.59 33.49 3.76
N ALA A 32 11.95 32.85 4.88
CA ALA A 32 12.94 31.79 4.87
C ALA A 32 12.48 30.71 3.86
N PRO A 33 13.36 30.18 3.00
CA PRO A 33 12.97 29.13 2.07
C PRO A 33 12.45 27.94 2.87
N ALA A 34 11.23 27.50 2.54
CA ALA A 34 10.63 26.33 3.15
C ALA A 34 11.52 25.10 2.84
N SER A 35 12.14 24.52 3.87
CA SER A 35 12.80 23.22 3.75
C SER A 35 11.76 22.19 3.32
N SER A 36 11.88 21.69 2.10
CA SER A 36 11.07 20.59 1.58
C SER A 36 11.51 19.30 2.27
N ALA A 37 10.57 18.53 2.81
CA ALA A 37 10.88 17.20 3.31
C ALA A 37 11.40 16.30 2.16
N PRO A 38 12.32 15.35 2.44
CA PRO A 38 12.76 14.40 1.43
C PRO A 38 11.58 13.59 0.88
N ALA A 39 11.60 13.31 -0.42
CA ALA A 39 10.64 12.40 -1.04
C ALA A 39 10.80 10.98 -0.46
N PRO A 40 9.71 10.21 -0.31
CA PRO A 40 9.79 8.83 0.13
C PRO A 40 10.60 7.98 -0.87
N PRO A 41 11.22 6.88 -0.40
CA PRO A 41 11.92 5.96 -1.28
C PRO A 41 10.96 5.38 -2.33
N PRO A 42 11.47 4.99 -3.52
CA PRO A 42 10.66 4.34 -4.53
C PRO A 42 10.16 2.98 -4.03
N ALA A 43 8.98 2.58 -4.50
CA ALA A 43 8.42 1.27 -4.21
C ALA A 43 9.32 0.13 -4.77
N PRO A 44 9.38 -1.04 -4.11
CA PRO A 44 10.11 -2.19 -4.62
C PRO A 44 9.57 -2.66 -5.98
N SER A 45 10.44 -3.18 -6.84
CA SER A 45 10.01 -3.72 -8.14
C SER A 45 9.02 -4.88 -8.03
N THR A 46 9.00 -5.57 -6.89
CA THR A 46 8.06 -6.67 -6.62
C THR A 46 6.61 -6.21 -6.46
N ASP A 47 6.35 -4.91 -6.28
CA ASP A 47 4.99 -4.34 -6.31
C ASP A 47 4.33 -4.54 -7.68
N GLN A 48 5.10 -4.65 -8.76
CA GLN A 48 4.55 -4.93 -10.10
C GLN A 48 3.87 -6.32 -10.17
N TRP A 49 4.14 -7.21 -9.21
CA TRP A 49 3.58 -8.55 -9.17
C TRP A 49 2.22 -8.63 -8.49
N ILE A 50 1.74 -7.56 -7.87
CA ILE A 50 0.42 -7.50 -7.22
C ILE A 50 -0.67 -7.96 -8.19
N GLY A 51 -1.61 -8.77 -7.70
CA GLY A 51 -2.67 -9.44 -8.46
C GLY A 51 -2.46 -10.96 -8.57
N GLN A 52 -3.21 -11.61 -9.45
CA GLN A 52 -3.18 -13.06 -9.63
C GLN A 52 -2.28 -13.50 -10.78
N TRP A 53 -1.61 -14.63 -10.62
CA TRP A 53 -0.80 -15.34 -11.61
C TRP A 53 -1.28 -16.79 -11.64
N ASN A 54 -1.58 -17.33 -12.83
CA ASN A 54 -2.26 -18.61 -12.95
C ASN A 54 -1.26 -19.75 -13.15
N GLY A 55 -1.55 -20.88 -12.50
CA GLY A 55 -0.85 -22.17 -12.51
C GLY A 55 -1.68 -23.27 -13.22
N PRO A 56 -1.19 -24.53 -13.38
CA PRO A 56 -1.97 -25.55 -14.08
C PRO A 56 -3.14 -25.97 -13.20
N GLU A 57 -4.13 -26.62 -13.79
CA GLU A 57 -5.16 -27.33 -13.03
C GLU A 57 -5.92 -26.42 -12.04
N GLY A 58 -6.00 -25.12 -12.33
CA GLY A 58 -6.66 -24.13 -11.48
C GLY A 58 -5.84 -23.64 -10.29
N THR A 59 -4.55 -24.01 -10.19
CA THR A 59 -3.65 -23.43 -9.20
C THR A 59 -3.34 -21.96 -9.53
N PHE A 60 -2.97 -21.16 -8.54
CA PHE A 60 -2.56 -19.77 -8.73
C PHE A 60 -1.73 -19.25 -7.56
N VAL A 61 -0.98 -18.18 -7.80
CA VAL A 61 -0.52 -17.29 -6.73
C VAL A 61 -1.22 -15.94 -6.87
N ARG A 62 -1.78 -15.43 -5.78
CA ARG A 62 -2.34 -14.08 -5.69
C ARG A 62 -1.55 -13.29 -4.68
N ILE A 63 -1.10 -12.12 -5.09
CA ILE A 63 -0.29 -11.21 -4.28
C ILE A 63 -1.12 -9.96 -4.01
N THR A 64 -1.31 -9.62 -2.74
CA THR A 64 -1.96 -8.36 -2.31
C THR A 64 -1.04 -7.63 -1.33
N GLY A 65 -1.38 -6.38 -0.99
CA GLY A 65 -0.51 -5.49 -0.22
C GLY A 65 0.27 -4.56 -1.14
N GLY A 66 1.55 -4.34 -0.84
CA GLY A 66 2.44 -3.46 -1.59
C GLY A 66 3.49 -2.81 -0.71
N ASN A 67 4.32 -1.97 -1.32
CA ASN A 67 5.42 -1.28 -0.67
C ASN A 67 6.37 -2.27 0.07
N GLY A 68 6.61 -3.44 -0.53
CA GLY A 68 7.49 -4.47 0.02
C GLY A 68 6.90 -5.39 1.08
N HIS A 69 5.62 -5.23 1.44
CA HIS A 69 4.90 -6.10 2.37
C HIS A 69 3.70 -6.73 1.66
N TYR A 70 3.60 -8.06 1.71
CA TYR A 70 2.64 -8.80 0.88
C TYR A 70 1.91 -9.88 1.64
N ASP A 71 0.67 -10.12 1.22
CA ASP A 71 -0.01 -11.39 1.45
C ASP A 71 0.13 -12.24 0.18
N VAL A 72 0.79 -13.38 0.30
CA VAL A 72 1.02 -14.34 -0.79
C VAL A 72 0.04 -15.50 -0.62
N THR A 73 -1.04 -15.49 -1.39
CA THR A 73 -2.02 -16.59 -1.40
C THR A 73 -1.68 -17.59 -2.48
N VAL A 74 -1.34 -18.81 -2.09
CA VAL A 74 -1.07 -19.94 -2.99
C VAL A 74 -2.26 -20.88 -2.99
N GLN A 75 -2.88 -21.06 -4.15
CA GLN A 75 -3.90 -22.07 -4.40
C GLN A 75 -3.24 -23.31 -5.02
N ASN A 76 -3.27 -24.41 -4.29
CA ASN A 76 -2.91 -25.73 -4.79
C ASN A 76 -4.17 -26.59 -4.98
N LEU A 77 -4.01 -27.87 -5.30
CA LEU A 77 -5.14 -28.80 -5.42
C LEU A 77 -5.88 -29.03 -4.09
N ASP A 78 -5.22 -28.76 -2.96
CA ASP A 78 -5.79 -28.89 -1.61
C ASP A 78 -6.56 -27.65 -1.14
N GLY A 79 -6.49 -26.52 -1.88
CA GLY A 79 -7.09 -25.25 -1.48
C GLY A 79 -6.11 -24.07 -1.39
N PRO A 80 -6.63 -22.85 -1.17
CA PRO A 80 -5.83 -21.66 -0.99
C PRO A 80 -5.27 -21.57 0.43
N ARG A 81 -4.00 -21.17 0.55
CA ARG A 81 -3.34 -20.80 1.81
C ARG A 81 -2.61 -19.48 1.64
N THR A 82 -2.64 -18.61 2.65
CA THR A 82 -2.02 -17.28 2.60
C THR A 82 -0.82 -17.20 3.54
N PHE A 83 0.25 -16.59 3.06
CA PHE A 83 1.53 -16.44 3.77
C PHE A 83 1.97 -14.97 3.77
N VAL A 84 2.62 -14.53 4.85
CA VAL A 84 3.22 -13.20 4.90
C VAL A 84 4.50 -13.20 4.07
N GLY A 85 4.58 -12.28 3.12
CA GLY A 85 5.73 -12.09 2.23
C GLY A 85 6.37 -10.73 2.39
N MET A 86 7.68 -10.68 2.12
CA MET A 86 8.50 -9.47 2.18
C MET A 86 9.35 -9.33 0.93
N ALA A 87 9.54 -8.10 0.43
CA ALA A 87 10.52 -7.84 -0.62
C ALA A 87 11.94 -8.11 -0.11
N VAL A 88 12.67 -8.95 -0.84
CA VAL A 88 14.08 -9.27 -0.60
C VAL A 88 14.82 -9.14 -1.93
N GLY A 89 15.39 -7.96 -2.16
CA GLY A 89 15.98 -7.61 -3.45
C GLY A 89 14.94 -7.61 -4.57
N ASP A 90 15.13 -8.48 -5.56
CA ASP A 90 14.28 -8.65 -6.73
C ASP A 90 13.22 -9.77 -6.56
N ALA A 91 12.91 -10.16 -5.33
CA ALA A 91 12.08 -11.30 -5.01
C ALA A 91 11.14 -11.05 -3.81
N ILE A 92 10.16 -11.94 -3.64
CA ILE A 92 9.33 -11.98 -2.42
C ILE A 92 9.74 -13.22 -1.62
N GLY A 93 10.32 -13.03 -0.45
CA GLY A 93 10.57 -14.09 0.52
C GLY A 93 9.35 -14.31 1.41
N PHE A 94 8.98 -15.56 1.66
CA PHE A 94 7.90 -15.92 2.59
C PHE A 94 8.18 -17.27 3.24
N GLU A 95 7.64 -17.52 4.44
CA GLU A 95 7.75 -18.83 5.10
C GLU A 95 6.51 -19.67 4.81
N ARG A 96 6.70 -20.91 4.35
CA ARG A 96 5.63 -21.89 4.13
C ARG A 96 6.05 -23.23 4.72
N ASP A 97 5.24 -23.76 5.63
CA ASP A 97 5.45 -25.06 6.27
C ASP A 97 6.84 -25.18 6.94
N GLY A 98 7.32 -24.10 7.58
CA GLY A 98 8.64 -24.02 8.24
C GLY A 98 9.82 -23.87 7.28
N LYS A 99 9.57 -23.65 5.98
CA LYS A 99 10.60 -23.43 4.96
C LYS A 99 10.55 -22.01 4.43
N GLN A 100 11.73 -21.42 4.29
CA GLN A 100 11.90 -20.16 3.57
C GLN A 100 11.75 -20.43 2.07
N GLU A 101 10.67 -19.92 1.49
CA GLU A 101 10.41 -19.92 0.06
C GLU A 101 10.73 -18.55 -0.54
N VAL A 102 10.95 -18.51 -1.85
CA VAL A 102 11.21 -17.27 -2.59
C VAL A 102 10.45 -17.29 -3.90
N LEU A 103 9.56 -16.31 -4.11
CA LEU A 103 8.89 -16.07 -5.37
C LEU A 103 9.74 -15.11 -6.22
N ARG A 104 10.08 -15.51 -7.45
CA ARG A 104 10.96 -14.75 -8.37
C ARG A 104 10.37 -14.65 -9.77
N ALA A 105 10.73 -13.59 -10.48
CA ALA A 105 10.50 -13.49 -11.92
C ALA A 105 11.14 -14.68 -12.67
N SER A 106 10.46 -15.14 -13.70
CA SER A 106 10.87 -16.25 -14.55
C SER A 106 10.15 -16.22 -15.89
N ASN A 107 10.24 -17.30 -16.64
CA ASN A 107 9.45 -17.57 -17.84
C ASN A 107 8.92 -19.00 -17.80
N GLY A 108 8.07 -19.34 -18.77
CA GLY A 108 7.41 -20.62 -18.86
C GLY A 108 8.36 -21.81 -18.84
N GLU A 109 9.46 -21.72 -19.59
CA GLU A 109 10.46 -22.79 -19.67
C GLU A 109 11.17 -23.01 -18.32
N GLN A 110 11.55 -21.92 -17.66
CA GLN A 110 12.26 -21.93 -16.38
C GLN A 110 11.42 -22.36 -15.18
N THR A 111 10.08 -22.39 -15.31
CA THR A 111 9.20 -23.00 -14.30
C THR A 111 9.36 -24.52 -14.26
N GLY A 112 9.87 -25.14 -15.34
CA GLY A 112 9.91 -26.59 -15.49
C GLY A 112 8.55 -27.23 -15.80
N MET A 113 7.54 -26.42 -16.10
CA MET A 113 6.17 -26.89 -16.31
C MET A 113 5.79 -26.82 -17.79
N LYS A 114 5.47 -27.97 -18.39
CA LYS A 114 5.16 -28.07 -19.83
C LYS A 114 4.03 -27.15 -20.29
N TRP A 115 2.99 -27.02 -19.48
CA TRP A 115 1.80 -26.23 -19.78
C TRP A 115 2.07 -24.70 -19.75
N LEU A 116 3.18 -24.26 -19.14
CA LEU A 116 3.64 -22.87 -19.17
C LEU A 116 4.58 -22.55 -20.31
N ALA A 117 5.09 -23.55 -21.03
CA ALA A 117 6.10 -23.35 -22.07
C ALA A 117 5.66 -22.28 -23.09
N GLY A 118 6.61 -21.43 -23.49
CA GLY A 118 6.36 -20.30 -24.38
C GLY A 118 5.95 -19.01 -23.69
N LYS A 119 5.39 -19.05 -22.47
CA LYS A 119 5.01 -17.86 -21.71
C LYS A 119 6.22 -17.10 -21.20
N LYS A 120 6.13 -15.77 -21.15
CA LYS A 120 7.28 -14.91 -20.83
C LYS A 120 7.13 -14.17 -19.52
N ASP A 121 5.92 -13.78 -19.15
CA ASP A 121 5.66 -13.13 -17.88
C ASP A 121 5.24 -14.17 -16.84
N CYS A 122 6.20 -14.65 -16.08
CA CYS A 122 5.96 -15.70 -15.09
C CYS A 122 6.66 -15.41 -13.77
N LEU A 123 6.09 -15.94 -12.71
CA LEU A 123 6.71 -16.10 -11.40
C LEU A 123 6.92 -17.58 -11.11
N LYS A 124 7.95 -17.90 -10.33
CA LYS A 124 8.15 -19.24 -9.80
C LYS A 124 8.62 -19.21 -8.36
N VAL A 125 8.18 -20.20 -7.59
CA VAL A 125 8.69 -20.48 -6.25
C VAL A 125 9.86 -21.47 -6.37
N ARG A 126 9.67 -22.52 -7.15
CA ARG A 126 10.64 -23.59 -7.40
C ARG A 126 10.37 -24.26 -8.74
N THR A 127 11.29 -25.09 -9.22
CA THR A 127 11.03 -25.94 -10.38
C THR A 127 9.81 -26.83 -10.09
N GLY A 128 8.85 -26.83 -11.01
CA GLY A 128 7.56 -27.51 -10.85
C GLY A 128 6.47 -26.68 -10.16
N GLU A 129 6.77 -25.45 -9.72
CA GLU A 129 5.80 -24.54 -9.11
C GLU A 129 5.98 -23.12 -9.64
N GLY A 130 5.25 -22.84 -10.73
CA GLY A 130 5.26 -21.56 -11.41
C GLY A 130 3.87 -21.12 -11.86
N TYR A 131 3.75 -19.83 -12.09
CA TYR A 131 2.51 -19.13 -12.37
C TYR A 131 2.78 -18.03 -13.38
N CYS A 132 1.96 -17.89 -14.42
CA CYS A 132 2.18 -16.87 -15.44
C CYS A 132 0.99 -15.93 -15.56
N ARG A 133 1.28 -14.74 -16.06
CA ARG A 133 0.34 -13.85 -16.74
C ARG A 133 0.61 -14.00 -18.24
N ASP A 134 -0.46 -14.00 -19.01
CA ASP A 134 -0.44 -14.02 -20.49
C ASP A 134 -0.10 -15.37 -21.14
#